data_AF-A0A5E4XEZ6-F1
#
_entry.id   AF-A0A5E4XEZ6-F1
#
_cell.length_a   1.000
_cell.length_b   1.000
_cell.length_c   1.000
_cell.angle_alpha   90.00
_cell.angle_beta   90.00
_cell.angle_gamma   90.00
#
_symmetry.space_group_name_H-M   'P 1'
#
loop_
_entity.id
_entity.type
_entity.pdbx_description
1 polymer ?
#
loop_
_entity_poly.entity_id
_entity_poly.type
_entity_poly.pdbx_seq_one_letter_code
_entity_poly.pdbx_strand_id
1 'polypeptide(L)'
;MNSNKQTEKQLPTVQELGALIMERAKAAEKILTAGIKLPDAHAWRIPDDALSFWDGCPVRSTEGMGFSLYIDRQLVPGMSADEIYGDQATIRAEIRLFMPTAEYRHSRKICRYRHSLDVRFAAHLWVETGPHWAFQSTTHLVDNERFVYADTLEALCAAIVDRVNTSLSRAVQCVARKRIETAEDACA
;
A
#
# COMPACT_ATOMS: atom_id res chain seq x y z
N MET A 1 -30.39 43.58 -11.35
CA MET A 1 -29.73 42.41 -11.98
C MET A 1 -28.45 42.14 -11.23
N ASN A 2 -28.49 41.26 -10.21
CA ASN A 2 -27.28 40.90 -9.45
C ASN A 2 -26.71 39.61 -10.05
N SER A 3 -25.66 39.75 -10.86
CA SER A 3 -24.92 38.62 -11.40
C SER A 3 -24.10 37.99 -10.28
N ASN A 4 -24.56 36.85 -9.78
CA ASN A 4 -23.79 35.94 -8.95
C ASN A 4 -22.60 35.45 -9.77
N LYS A 5 -21.45 36.14 -9.66
CA LYS A 5 -20.16 35.58 -10.05
C LYS A 5 -19.81 34.50 -9.03
N GLN A 6 -20.38 33.31 -9.18
CA GLN A 6 -19.72 32.10 -8.70
C GLN A 6 -18.38 32.06 -9.43
N THR A 7 -17.30 32.33 -8.69
CA THR A 7 -15.94 32.09 -9.14
C THR A 7 -15.88 30.64 -9.60
N GLU A 8 -15.84 30.41 -10.92
CA GLU A 8 -15.55 29.09 -11.47
C GLU A 8 -14.23 28.64 -10.85
N LYS A 9 -14.29 27.66 -9.94
CA LYS A 9 -13.10 27.11 -9.31
C LYS A 9 -12.28 26.47 -10.43
N GLN A 10 -11.18 27.13 -10.81
CA GLN A 10 -10.32 26.65 -11.89
C GLN A 10 -9.81 25.25 -11.52
N LEU A 11 -10.20 24.25 -12.31
CA LEU A 11 -9.80 22.85 -12.09
C LEU A 11 -8.31 22.66 -12.42
N PRO A 12 -7.57 21.85 -11.65
CA PRO A 12 -6.18 21.54 -11.95
C PRO A 12 -6.07 20.80 -13.29
N THR A 13 -4.97 21.01 -14.01
CA THR A 13 -4.57 20.20 -15.16
C THR A 13 -4.21 18.78 -14.74
N VAL A 14 -4.14 17.86 -15.70
CA VAL A 14 -3.67 16.49 -15.48
C VAL A 14 -2.25 16.46 -14.90
N GLN A 15 -1.39 17.39 -15.30
CA GLN A 15 -0.02 17.52 -14.79
C GLN A 15 0.00 17.99 -13.33
N GLU A 16 -0.79 19.00 -12.99
CA GLU A 16 -0.89 19.50 -11.61
C GLU A 16 -1.48 18.46 -10.66
N LEU A 17 -2.51 17.73 -11.11
CA LEU A 17 -3.05 16.61 -10.34
C LEU A 17 -1.99 15.51 -10.14
N GLY A 18 -1.26 15.15 -11.20
CA GLY A 18 -0.18 14.16 -11.12
C GLY A 18 0.92 14.57 -10.14
N ALA A 19 1.34 15.84 -10.16
CA ALA A 19 2.33 16.38 -9.23
C ALA A 19 1.85 16.31 -7.77
N LEU A 20 0.59 16.67 -7.50
CA LEU A 20 -0.02 16.57 -6.17
C LEU A 20 -0.08 15.12 -5.66
N ILE A 21 -0.43 14.16 -6.53
CA ILE A 21 -0.45 12.75 -6.18
C ILE A 21 0.96 12.28 -5.79
N MET A 22 1.99 12.69 -6.54
CA MET A 22 3.38 12.33 -6.26
C MET A 22 3.89 12.95 -4.96
N GLU A 23 3.55 14.20 -4.69
CA GLU A 23 3.89 14.86 -3.42
C GLU A 23 3.29 14.08 -2.23
N ARG A 24 2.01 13.73 -2.32
CA ARG A 24 1.31 12.97 -1.29
C ARG A 24 1.85 11.55 -1.12
N ALA A 25 2.20 10.89 -2.23
CA ALA A 25 2.82 9.56 -2.18
C ALA A 25 4.16 9.60 -1.45
N LYS A 26 5.03 10.58 -1.77
CA LYS A 26 6.32 10.77 -1.09
C LYS A 26 6.15 11.12 0.39
N ALA A 27 5.17 11.95 0.72
CA ALA A 27 4.85 12.27 2.11
C ALA A 27 4.40 11.01 2.88
N ALA A 28 3.53 10.20 2.28
CA ALA A 28 3.08 8.95 2.87
C ALA A 28 4.24 7.96 3.04
N GLU A 29 5.07 7.78 2.02
CA GLU A 29 6.27 6.94 2.07
C GLU A 29 7.15 7.30 3.25
N LYS A 30 7.47 8.59 3.41
CA LYS A 30 8.28 9.07 4.53
C LYS A 30 7.65 8.75 5.89
N ILE A 31 6.34 8.95 6.04
CA ILE A 31 5.64 8.69 7.31
C ILE A 31 5.62 7.18 7.61
N LEU A 32 5.26 6.36 6.61
CA LEU A 32 5.11 4.92 6.75
C LEU A 32 6.45 4.24 7.02
N THR A 33 7.50 4.59 6.28
CA THR A 33 8.86 4.03 6.45
C THR A 33 9.46 4.39 7.81
N ALA A 34 9.09 5.54 8.39
CA ALA A 34 9.52 5.94 9.72
C ALA A 34 8.67 5.32 10.85
N GLY A 35 7.40 5.02 10.60
CA GLY A 35 6.47 4.54 11.62
C GLY A 35 6.34 3.02 11.73
N ILE A 36 6.55 2.29 10.63
CA ILE A 36 6.41 0.83 10.62
C ILE A 36 7.73 0.17 11.02
N LYS A 37 7.64 -0.74 11.98
CA LYS A 37 8.76 -1.55 12.48
C LYS A 37 8.90 -2.79 11.63
N LEU A 38 10.00 -2.88 10.89
CA LEU A 38 10.27 -4.04 10.05
C LEU A 38 10.66 -5.24 10.91
N PRO A 39 10.20 -6.46 10.57
CA PRO A 39 10.78 -7.68 11.14
C PRO A 39 12.25 -7.83 10.75
N ASP A 40 13.00 -8.59 11.52
CA ASP A 40 14.42 -8.86 11.25
C ASP A 40 14.62 -9.40 9.83
N ALA A 41 15.69 -8.95 9.17
CA ALA A 41 16.01 -9.31 7.78
C ALA A 41 14.92 -8.96 6.75
N HIS A 42 14.02 -8.01 7.04
CA HIS A 42 13.09 -7.46 6.06
C HIS A 42 13.47 -6.04 5.67
N ALA A 43 13.13 -5.66 4.45
CA ALA A 43 13.37 -4.33 3.91
C ALA A 43 12.15 -3.81 3.15
N TRP A 44 12.11 -2.50 3.01
CA TRP A 44 11.20 -1.85 2.08
C TRP A 44 11.61 -2.19 0.64
N ARG A 45 10.63 -2.63 -0.16
CA ARG A 45 10.72 -2.59 -1.61
C ARG A 45 9.70 -1.57 -2.12
N ILE A 46 10.21 -0.50 -2.69
CA ILE A 46 9.42 0.59 -3.25
C ILE A 46 9.60 0.50 -4.76
N PRO A 47 8.57 0.11 -5.53
CA PRO A 47 8.67 0.08 -6.98
C PRO A 47 9.03 1.46 -7.52
N ASP A 48 9.79 1.52 -8.62
CA ASP A 48 10.24 2.78 -9.24
C ASP A 48 9.12 3.81 -9.45
N ASP A 49 9.52 5.07 -9.59
CA ASP A 49 8.68 6.27 -9.69
C ASP A 49 7.79 6.37 -10.96
N ALA A 50 7.51 5.26 -11.65
CA ALA A 50 6.78 5.24 -12.92
C ALA A 50 5.26 5.46 -12.76
N LEU A 51 4.74 6.51 -13.38
CA LEU A 51 3.30 6.72 -13.58
C LEU A 51 2.75 5.67 -14.58
N SER A 52 1.62 5.04 -14.27
CA SER A 52 0.83 4.28 -15.26
C SER A 52 -0.55 4.88 -15.48
N PHE A 53 -1.29 4.28 -16.41
CA PHE A 53 -2.64 4.68 -16.77
C PHE A 53 -3.56 3.48 -16.57
N TRP A 54 -4.55 3.62 -15.70
CA TRP A 54 -5.65 2.67 -15.57
C TRP A 54 -6.94 3.40 -15.94
N ASP A 55 -7.66 2.86 -16.93
CA ASP A 55 -8.93 3.39 -17.45
C ASP A 55 -8.87 4.89 -17.83
N GLY A 56 -7.79 5.32 -18.50
CA GLY A 56 -7.61 6.69 -18.98
C GLY A 56 -7.28 7.74 -17.91
N CYS A 57 -6.99 7.32 -16.67
CA CYS A 57 -6.61 8.19 -15.56
C CYS A 57 -5.12 8.06 -15.21
N PRO A 58 -4.38 9.14 -14.91
CA PRO A 58 -3.02 9.05 -14.41
C PRO A 58 -3.01 8.48 -12.99
N VAL A 59 -2.34 7.35 -12.80
CA VAL A 59 -2.13 6.68 -11.51
C VAL A 59 -0.73 6.06 -11.47
N ARG A 60 0.11 6.37 -10.49
CA ARG A 60 1.33 5.56 -10.27
C ARG A 60 0.90 4.14 -9.88
N SER A 61 1.19 3.15 -10.72
CA SER A 61 1.10 1.71 -10.41
C SER A 61 1.69 0.83 -11.51
N THR A 62 2.21 -0.35 -11.23
CA THR A 62 2.30 -1.40 -12.28
C THR A 62 0.92 -1.71 -12.84
N GLU A 63 0.84 -2.27 -14.05
CA GLU A 63 -0.39 -2.62 -14.79
C GLU A 63 -1.65 -2.75 -13.89
N GLY A 64 -2.30 -1.62 -13.62
CA GLY A 64 -3.62 -1.52 -13.01
C GLY A 64 -3.83 -1.17 -11.53
N MET A 65 -2.85 -0.89 -10.65
CA MET A 65 -3.19 -0.76 -9.20
C MET A 65 -2.32 0.14 -8.28
N GLY A 66 -2.71 1.41 -8.05
CA GLY A 66 -2.30 2.30 -6.93
C GLY A 66 -0.80 2.48 -6.54
N PHE A 67 -0.51 3.47 -5.67
CA PHE A 67 0.84 3.60 -5.08
C PHE A 67 1.03 2.52 -4.02
N SER A 68 1.93 1.57 -4.26
CA SER A 68 2.14 0.41 -3.39
C SER A 68 3.53 0.41 -2.78
N LEU A 69 3.62 0.22 -1.47
CA LEU A 69 4.87 -0.07 -0.75
C LEU A 69 4.85 -1.52 -0.32
N TYR A 70 6.00 -2.19 -0.43
CA TYR A 70 6.16 -3.57 -0.01
C TYR A 70 7.15 -3.68 1.14
N ILE A 71 6.87 -4.63 2.02
CA ILE A 71 7.84 -5.13 2.99
C ILE A 71 8.09 -6.57 2.59
N ASP A 72 9.32 -6.87 2.19
CA ASP A 72 9.73 -8.20 1.77
C ASP A 72 10.96 -8.64 2.59
N ARG A 73 11.12 -9.95 2.72
CA ARG A 73 12.34 -10.53 3.27
C ARG A 73 13.52 -10.24 2.35
N GLN A 74 14.63 -9.79 2.91
CA GLN A 74 15.86 -9.56 2.16
C GLN A 74 16.39 -10.88 1.60
N LEU A 75 16.94 -10.81 0.37
CA LEU A 75 17.61 -11.95 -0.24
C LEU A 75 18.81 -12.35 0.62
N VAL A 76 18.81 -13.59 1.09
CA VAL A 76 19.95 -14.18 1.81
C VAL A 76 20.94 -14.71 0.77
N PRO A 77 22.25 -14.48 0.91
CA PRO A 77 23.24 -15.05 0.00
C PRO A 77 23.07 -16.56 -0.15
N GLY A 78 22.95 -17.03 -1.39
CA GLY A 78 22.76 -18.44 -1.71
C GLY A 78 21.31 -18.93 -1.78
N MET A 79 20.31 -18.07 -1.52
CA MET A 79 18.90 -18.35 -1.80
C MET A 79 18.42 -17.57 -3.02
N SER A 80 17.71 -18.25 -3.91
CA SER A 80 16.96 -17.64 -5.00
C SER A 80 15.72 -16.91 -4.48
N ALA A 81 15.18 -15.99 -5.29
CA ALA A 81 13.92 -15.33 -4.97
C ALA A 81 12.78 -16.34 -4.80
N ASP A 82 12.72 -17.37 -5.66
CA ASP A 82 11.68 -18.40 -5.62
C ASP A 82 11.73 -19.21 -4.32
N GLU A 83 12.92 -19.53 -3.81
CA GLU A 83 13.09 -20.20 -2.52
C GLU A 83 12.59 -19.33 -1.36
N ILE A 84 12.80 -18.02 -1.42
CA ILE A 84 12.27 -17.10 -0.40
C ILE A 84 10.75 -16.97 -0.51
N TYR A 85 10.21 -16.83 -1.73
CA TYR A 85 8.77 -16.73 -1.94
C TYR A 85 8.02 -18.03 -1.65
N GLY A 86 8.71 -19.18 -1.70
CA GLY A 86 8.18 -20.50 -1.33
C GLY A 86 8.34 -20.85 0.15
N ASP A 87 9.13 -20.10 0.92
CA ASP A 87 9.36 -20.38 2.34
C ASP A 87 8.11 -20.07 3.18
N GLN A 88 7.67 -21.05 3.96
CA GLN A 88 6.53 -20.91 4.87
C GLN A 88 6.73 -19.85 5.97
N ALA A 89 7.99 -19.52 6.26
CA ALA A 89 8.39 -18.53 7.24
C ALA A 89 8.52 -17.11 6.66
N THR A 90 8.32 -16.92 5.35
CA THR A 90 8.38 -15.60 4.74
C THR A 90 7.19 -14.76 5.15
N ILE A 91 7.47 -13.53 5.61
CA ILE A 91 6.49 -12.50 5.88
C ILE A 91 6.54 -11.50 4.73
N ARG A 92 5.37 -11.11 4.24
CA ARG A 92 5.21 -10.06 3.23
C ARG A 92 4.13 -9.10 3.63
N ALA A 93 4.35 -7.82 3.36
CA ALA A 93 3.28 -6.83 3.41
C ALA A 93 3.20 -6.02 2.13
N GLU A 94 1.98 -5.61 1.77
CA GLU A 94 1.70 -4.62 0.75
C GLU A 94 0.79 -3.54 1.35
N ILE A 95 1.16 -2.29 1.13
CA ILE A 95 0.36 -1.12 1.49
C ILE A 95 0.07 -0.38 0.19
N ARG A 96 -1.20 -0.41 -0.25
CA ARG A 96 -1.63 0.29 -1.46
C ARG A 96 -2.47 1.50 -1.11
N LEU A 97 -1.97 2.69 -1.45
CA LEU A 97 -2.62 3.96 -1.18
C LEU A 97 -3.47 4.43 -2.36
N PHE A 98 -4.60 5.06 -2.02
CA PHE A 98 -5.54 5.68 -2.93
C PHE A 98 -5.78 7.13 -2.49
N MET A 99 -5.65 8.06 -3.43
CA MET A 99 -5.90 9.47 -3.16
C MET A 99 -7.41 9.78 -3.20
N PRO A 100 -7.86 10.88 -2.57
CA PRO A 100 -9.24 11.33 -2.65
C PRO A 100 -9.70 11.57 -4.08
N THR A 101 -10.99 11.40 -4.32
CA THR A 101 -11.61 11.76 -5.60
C THR A 101 -11.37 13.23 -5.92
N ALA A 102 -10.90 13.52 -7.14
CA ALA A 102 -10.55 14.87 -7.59
C ALA A 102 -10.96 15.09 -9.05
N GLU A 103 -11.49 16.27 -9.36
CA GLU A 103 -11.77 16.66 -10.75
C GLU A 103 -10.56 17.38 -11.34
N TYR A 104 -10.27 17.11 -12.61
CA TYR A 104 -9.15 17.73 -13.32
C TYR A 104 -9.51 17.99 -14.78
N ARG A 105 -8.77 18.92 -15.40
CA ARG A 105 -8.89 19.25 -16.80
C ARG A 105 -7.86 18.46 -17.60
N HIS A 106 -8.35 17.67 -18.56
CA HIS A 106 -7.52 17.04 -19.58
C HIS A 106 -7.89 17.65 -20.93
N SER A 107 -7.04 18.56 -21.42
CA SER A 107 -7.33 19.38 -22.60
C SER A 107 -8.64 20.18 -22.42
N ARG A 108 -9.68 19.90 -23.22
CA ARG A 108 -10.99 20.59 -23.11
C ARG A 108 -12.02 19.81 -22.29
N LYS A 109 -11.66 18.65 -21.74
CA LYS A 109 -12.57 17.77 -20.99
C LYS A 109 -12.34 17.90 -19.49
N ILE A 110 -13.43 17.82 -18.73
CA ILE A 110 -13.39 17.59 -17.29
C ILE A 110 -13.36 16.08 -17.07
N CYS A 111 -12.36 15.62 -16.34
CA CYS A 111 -12.15 14.24 -15.98
C CYS A 111 -12.17 14.12 -14.45
N ARG A 112 -12.35 12.90 -13.95
CA ARG A 112 -12.37 12.64 -12.51
C ARG A 112 -11.37 11.55 -12.18
N TYR A 113 -10.49 11.85 -11.24
CA TYR A 113 -9.66 10.88 -10.56
C TYR A 113 -10.53 10.09 -9.60
N ARG A 114 -10.68 8.78 -9.86
CA ARG A 114 -11.55 7.83 -9.17
C ARG A 114 -13.05 8.10 -9.38
N HIS A 115 -13.78 7.10 -9.87
CA HIS A 115 -15.21 7.24 -10.20
C HIS A 115 -16.14 7.19 -8.98
N SER A 116 -15.74 6.55 -7.88
CA SER A 116 -16.57 6.46 -6.67
C SER A 116 -16.51 7.75 -5.86
N LEU A 117 -17.66 8.21 -5.37
CA LEU A 117 -17.89 9.49 -4.66
C LEU A 117 -17.20 9.59 -3.28
N ASP A 118 -16.21 8.75 -2.98
CA ASP A 118 -15.52 8.78 -1.68
C ASP A 118 -14.42 9.85 -1.70
N VAL A 119 -14.69 10.97 -1.03
CA VAL A 119 -13.80 12.14 -0.91
C VAL A 119 -12.62 11.93 0.06
N ARG A 120 -12.41 10.69 0.52
CA ARG A 120 -11.43 10.34 1.54
C ARG A 120 -10.19 9.68 0.94
N PHE A 121 -9.08 9.81 1.67
CA PHE A 121 -7.91 8.97 1.46
C PHE A 121 -8.27 7.54 1.84
N ALA A 122 -7.72 6.57 1.10
CA ALA A 122 -7.93 5.17 1.42
C ALA A 122 -6.66 4.35 1.24
N ALA A 123 -6.59 3.21 1.91
CA ALA A 123 -5.56 2.22 1.69
C ALA A 123 -6.12 0.80 1.75
N HIS A 124 -5.55 -0.07 0.92
CA HIS A 124 -5.72 -1.51 1.03
C HIS A 124 -4.43 -2.10 1.58
N LEU A 125 -4.57 -2.99 2.55
CA LEU A 125 -3.45 -3.63 3.24
C LEU A 125 -3.46 -5.13 2.98
N TRP A 126 -2.26 -5.68 2.85
CA TRP A 126 -1.98 -7.11 2.91
C TRP A 126 -0.82 -7.30 3.86
N VAL A 127 -0.95 -8.23 4.82
CA VAL A 127 0.14 -8.68 5.68
C VAL A 127 -0.01 -10.18 5.82
N GLU A 128 0.95 -10.92 5.28
CA GLU A 128 0.81 -12.34 5.01
C GLU A 128 2.05 -13.12 5.41
N THR A 129 1.87 -14.38 5.81
CA THR A 129 2.96 -15.36 5.93
C THR A 129 2.76 -16.52 4.98
N GLY A 130 3.86 -17.12 4.54
CA GLY A 130 3.86 -18.37 3.82
C GLY A 130 4.08 -18.21 2.33
N PRO A 131 3.92 -19.29 1.54
CA PRO A 131 4.15 -19.23 0.12
C PRO A 131 3.20 -18.22 -0.53
N HIS A 132 3.75 -17.24 -1.24
CA HIS A 132 2.96 -16.16 -1.86
C HIS A 132 2.43 -16.52 -3.25
N TRP A 133 2.48 -17.80 -3.62
CA TRP A 133 1.91 -18.37 -4.83
C TRP A 133 0.72 -19.28 -4.50
N ALA A 134 -0.20 -19.45 -5.45
CA ALA A 134 -1.36 -20.34 -5.37
C ALA A 134 -2.25 -20.21 -4.11
N PHE A 135 -2.42 -19.00 -3.56
CA PHE A 135 -3.29 -18.73 -2.41
C PHE A 135 -2.92 -19.50 -1.13
N GLN A 136 -1.65 -19.89 -0.99
CA GLN A 136 -1.17 -20.62 0.20
C GLN A 136 -0.70 -19.69 1.34
N SER A 137 -0.89 -18.37 1.18
CA SER A 137 -0.54 -17.40 2.20
C SER A 137 -1.63 -17.29 3.28
N THR A 138 -1.18 -17.01 4.51
CA THR A 138 -2.05 -16.74 5.66
C THR A 138 -2.04 -15.25 5.94
N THR A 139 -3.21 -14.60 5.87
CA THR A 139 -3.36 -13.19 6.25
C THR A 139 -3.31 -13.00 7.77
N HIS A 140 -2.70 -11.90 8.21
CA HIS A 140 -2.59 -11.48 9.62
C HIS A 140 -3.41 -10.23 9.95
N LEU A 141 -4.17 -9.74 8.96
CA LEU A 141 -5.16 -8.69 9.11
C LEU A 141 -6.49 -9.32 9.57
N VAL A 142 -7.10 -8.76 10.60
CA VAL A 142 -8.37 -9.22 11.19
C VAL A 142 -9.53 -8.35 10.69
N ASP A 143 -10.68 -8.97 10.41
CA ASP A 143 -11.91 -8.30 9.97
C ASP A 143 -11.70 -7.29 8.82
N ASN A 144 -12.03 -6.01 9.05
CA ASN A 144 -11.89 -4.91 8.12
C ASN A 144 -10.54 -4.18 8.23
N GLU A 145 -9.55 -4.73 8.94
CA GLU A 145 -8.20 -4.11 9.04
C GLU A 145 -7.58 -3.88 7.66
N ARG A 146 -7.93 -4.72 6.66
CA ARG A 146 -7.50 -4.60 5.26
C ARG A 146 -7.88 -3.29 4.56
N PHE A 147 -8.90 -2.57 5.03
CA PHE A 147 -9.37 -1.32 4.42
C PHE A 147 -9.25 -0.16 5.39
N VAL A 148 -8.42 0.83 5.07
CA VAL A 148 -8.24 2.04 5.87
C VAL A 148 -8.81 3.23 5.11
N TYR A 149 -9.53 4.11 5.81
CA TYR A 149 -10.06 5.35 5.25
C TYR A 149 -9.77 6.50 6.21
N ALA A 150 -9.44 7.68 5.69
CA ALA A 150 -9.29 8.88 6.51
C ALA A 150 -9.49 10.16 5.69
N ASP A 151 -9.83 11.25 6.38
CA ASP A 151 -10.04 12.56 5.74
C ASP A 151 -8.72 13.28 5.42
N THR A 152 -7.62 12.91 6.09
CA THR A 152 -6.28 13.46 5.84
C THR A 152 -5.26 12.36 5.58
N LEU A 153 -4.15 12.73 4.93
CA LEU A 153 -3.06 11.81 4.63
C LEU A 153 -2.38 11.31 5.91
N GLU A 154 -2.20 12.20 6.88
CA GLU A 154 -1.55 11.93 8.17
C GLU A 154 -2.38 10.96 9.00
N ALA A 155 -3.70 11.17 9.06
CA ALA A 155 -4.62 10.27 9.74
C ALA A 155 -4.66 8.89 9.07
N LEU A 156 -4.62 8.86 7.72
CA LEU A 156 -4.51 7.61 6.99
C LEU A 156 -3.21 6.88 7.37
N CYS A 157 -2.07 7.57 7.31
CA CYS A 157 -0.77 6.96 7.60
C CYS A 157 -0.66 6.48 9.05
N ALA A 158 -1.17 7.24 10.02
CA ALA A 158 -1.19 6.83 11.42
C ALA A 158 -1.99 5.53 11.63
N ALA A 159 -3.17 5.42 11.01
CA ALA A 159 -3.98 4.21 11.08
C ALA A 159 -3.33 3.01 10.36
N ILE A 160 -2.64 3.25 9.24
CA ILE A 160 -1.87 2.20 8.55
C ILE A 160 -0.73 1.72 9.45
N VAL A 161 0.06 2.64 10.05
CA VAL A 161 1.19 2.30 10.92
C VAL A 161 0.74 1.38 12.05
N ASP A 162 -0.35 1.73 12.73
CA ASP A 162 -0.89 0.94 13.84
C ASP A 162 -1.32 -0.47 13.39
N ARG A 163 -2.11 -0.56 12.31
CA ARG A 163 -2.62 -1.84 11.78
C ARG A 163 -1.51 -2.73 11.24
N VAL A 164 -0.57 -2.17 10.49
CA VAL A 164 0.54 -2.92 9.89
C VAL A 164 1.49 -3.41 10.99
N ASN A 165 1.86 -2.58 11.96
CA ASN A 165 2.71 -3.01 13.08
C ASN A 165 2.07 -4.13 13.89
N THR A 166 0.77 -4.01 14.16
CA THR A 166 0.01 -5.06 14.87
C THR A 166 -0.01 -6.36 14.07
N SER A 167 -0.28 -6.28 12.77
CA SER A 167 -0.34 -7.45 11.89
C SER A 167 1.03 -8.11 11.69
N LEU A 168 2.09 -7.31 11.55
CA LEU A 168 3.48 -7.81 11.48
C LEU A 168 3.87 -8.52 12.77
N SER A 169 3.46 -7.99 13.93
CA SER A 169 3.72 -8.65 15.22
C SER A 169 3.06 -10.04 15.29
N ARG A 170 1.81 -10.17 14.82
CA ARG A 170 1.11 -11.45 14.71
C ARG A 170 1.80 -12.40 13.73
N ALA A 171 2.24 -11.88 12.58
CA ALA A 171 2.97 -12.64 11.57
C ALA A 171 4.29 -13.23 12.13
N VAL A 172 5.08 -12.40 12.82
CA VAL A 172 6.33 -12.82 13.48
C VAL A 172 6.06 -13.91 14.53
N GLN A 173 5.04 -13.74 15.36
CA GLN A 173 4.64 -14.75 16.35
C GLN A 173 4.22 -16.08 15.70
N CYS A 174 3.47 -16.02 14.60
CA CYS A 174 3.06 -17.18 13.84
C CYS A 174 4.27 -17.95 13.29
N VAL A 175 5.22 -17.25 12.67
CA VAL A 175 6.46 -17.85 12.14
C VAL A 175 7.32 -18.44 13.26
N ALA A 176 7.47 -17.73 14.38
CA ALA A 176 8.23 -18.22 15.53
C ALA A 176 7.65 -19.51 16.12
N ARG A 177 6.32 -19.58 16.26
CA ARG A 177 5.63 -20.78 16.75
C ARG A 177 5.85 -21.99 15.82
N LYS A 178 5.68 -21.80 14.50
CA LYS A 178 5.90 -22.88 13.53
C LYS A 178 7.32 -23.46 13.58
N ARG A 179 8.32 -22.59 13.79
CA ARG A 179 9.72 -23.03 13.94
C ARG A 179 9.95 -23.88 15.18
N ILE A 180 9.29 -23.57 16.29
CA ILE A 180 9.37 -24.37 17.53
C ILE A 180 8.72 -25.74 17.30
N GLU A 181 7.50 -25.77 16.75
CA GLU A 181 6.78 -27.02 16.45
C GLU A 181 7.61 -27.94 15.55
N THR A 182 8.23 -27.41 14.49
CA THR A 182 9.09 -28.20 13.59
C THR A 182 10.36 -28.72 14.28
N ALA A 183 10.93 -27.96 15.22
CA ALA A 183 12.12 -28.38 15.96
C ALA A 183 11.80 -29.47 16.98
N GLU A 184 10.63 -29.41 17.62
CA GLU A 184 10.13 -30.45 18.54
C GLU A 184 9.85 -31.75 17.77
N ASP A 185 9.21 -31.68 16.60
CA ASP A 185 8.96 -32.85 15.75
C ASP A 185 10.24 -33.51 15.23
N ALA A 186 11.31 -32.74 14.99
CA ALA A 186 12.60 -33.27 14.53
C ALA A 186 13.44 -33.92 15.65
N CYS A 187 13.11 -33.66 16.91
CA CYS A 187 13.79 -34.22 18.09
C CYS A 187 13.01 -35.37 18.75
N ALA A 188 11.80 -35.68 18.29
CA ALA A 188 10.97 -36.81 18.72
C ALA A 188 11.26 -38.08 17.90
#